data_AF-A0A0G4FJ06-F1
#
_entry.id   AF-A0A0G4FJ06-F1
#
_cell.length_a   1.000
_cell.length_b   1.000
_cell.length_c   1.000
_cell.angle_alpha   90.00
_cell.angle_beta   90.00
_cell.angle_gamma   90.00
#
_symmetry.space_group_name_H-M   'P 1'
#
loop_
_entity.id
_entity.type
_entity.pdbx_description
1 polymer ?
#
loop_
_entity_poly.entity_id
_entity_poly.type
_entity_poly.pdbx_seq_one_letter_code
_entity_poly.pdbx_strand_id
1 'polypeptide(L)'
;MHRCIVRHRHASGQRGAADGAADADDQLEVNVGGRPFTVRRHHLTRAAGSVMASLFRGKWDHRLPRDDDDRFFIDADPRAFQMVLRAARQADGEEGVEQLKKMAADGLFRGGICDWIRFWLSPPAALGGELANGHISTLPPSLSAVALPEQLKGLVAVMERIVQTLAGRLAELSQEMAAKKARYDRVMRDIKAVSPFLRPMSGSESIRSIRVSEGNGRPDVVISTTESTLQETTSSLRNIFDTYSAPVVCVSADHFSEIVDYERRRCTMPKGTTLSPPTTTSDQMDQLLYECEMCGLLDAAYPPILPDGDMHNLAKTITYNQPAYLHRLFTSDAHGTSFQKLLHQVGGARGLLFIVDDGDCDVVACHIDGQLINPPDQ
;
A
#
# COMPACT_ATOMS: atom_id res chain seq x y z
N MET A 1 43.34 -13.01 -8.30
CA MET A 1 43.01 -13.04 -9.74
C MET A 1 42.52 -14.44 -10.10
N HIS A 2 41.24 -14.76 -9.86
CA HIS A 2 40.63 -16.04 -10.20
C HIS A 2 39.31 -15.79 -10.95
N ARG A 3 39.24 -16.40 -12.13
CA ARG A 3 38.21 -16.23 -13.16
C ARG A 3 36.89 -16.86 -12.73
N CYS A 4 35.78 -16.12 -12.83
CA CYS A 4 34.44 -16.70 -12.78
C CYS A 4 34.06 -17.21 -14.18
N ILE A 5 33.63 -18.47 -14.25
CA ILE A 5 33.31 -19.19 -15.48
C ILE A 5 31.86 -18.85 -15.87
N VAL A 6 31.69 -18.05 -16.93
CA VAL A 6 30.40 -17.87 -17.59
C VAL A 6 30.09 -19.13 -18.39
N ARG A 7 29.09 -19.91 -17.95
CA ARG A 7 28.53 -21.01 -18.76
C ARG A 7 27.37 -20.47 -19.58
N HIS A 8 27.63 -20.13 -20.84
CA HIS A 8 26.57 -19.98 -21.84
C HIS A 8 26.01 -21.37 -22.16
N ARG A 9 24.74 -21.62 -21.81
CA ARG A 9 23.94 -22.67 -22.46
C ARG A 9 23.10 -22.01 -23.55
N HIS A 10 23.39 -22.35 -24.80
CA HIS A 10 22.42 -22.21 -25.88
C HIS A 10 21.26 -23.18 -25.64
N ALA A 11 20.05 -22.65 -25.54
CA ALA A 11 18.83 -23.41 -25.75
C ALA A 11 18.08 -22.78 -26.93
N SER A 12 18.21 -23.45 -28.07
CA SER A 12 17.35 -23.29 -29.25
C SER A 12 16.00 -23.93 -28.99
N GLY A 13 14.90 -23.22 -29.28
CA GLY A 13 13.57 -23.83 -29.29
C GLY A 13 12.45 -22.81 -29.47
N GLN A 14 12.02 -22.62 -30.71
CA GLN A 14 10.80 -21.89 -31.09
C GLN A 14 9.54 -22.44 -30.41
N ARG A 15 8.59 -21.54 -30.16
CA ARG A 15 7.11 -21.64 -30.23
C ARG A 15 6.56 -20.77 -29.10
N GLY A 16 5.65 -19.84 -29.30
CA GLY A 16 4.65 -19.62 -30.33
C GLY A 16 3.55 -18.90 -29.59
N ALA A 17 3.16 -17.70 -30.03
CA ALA A 17 2.09 -16.94 -29.42
C ALA A 17 0.78 -17.72 -29.56
N ALA A 18 0.42 -18.47 -28.54
CA ALA A 18 -0.90 -19.00 -28.34
C ALA A 18 -1.48 -18.22 -27.15
N ASP A 19 -2.52 -17.44 -27.43
CA ASP A 19 -3.43 -16.85 -26.46
C ASP A 19 -4.22 -18.00 -25.78
N GLY A 20 -3.51 -18.84 -25.02
CA GLY A 20 -4.10 -19.84 -24.16
C GLY A 20 -4.72 -19.13 -22.97
N ALA A 21 -6.04 -19.21 -22.81
CA ALA A 21 -6.69 -18.75 -21.60
C ALA A 21 -6.05 -19.45 -20.39
N ALA A 22 -5.55 -18.67 -19.44
CA ALA A 22 -4.88 -19.20 -18.26
C ALA A 22 -5.83 -20.11 -17.46
N ASP A 23 -5.36 -21.29 -17.06
CA ASP A 23 -6.15 -22.27 -16.32
C ASP A 23 -6.10 -21.96 -14.83
N ALA A 24 -7.22 -22.17 -14.14
CA ALA A 24 -7.30 -22.04 -12.69
C ALA A 24 -6.33 -23.02 -11.97
N ASP A 25 -6.04 -24.17 -12.56
CA ASP A 25 -5.11 -25.15 -12.00
C ASP A 25 -3.65 -24.97 -12.43
N ASP A 26 -3.34 -23.89 -13.18
CA ASP A 26 -1.95 -23.52 -13.49
C ASP A 26 -1.09 -23.46 -12.23
N GLN A 27 0.04 -24.16 -12.25
CA GLN A 27 1.10 -23.98 -11.27
C GLN A 27 1.97 -22.79 -11.69
N LEU A 28 2.06 -21.79 -10.82
CA LEU A 28 2.84 -20.58 -11.02
C LEU A 28 4.06 -20.60 -10.10
N GLU A 29 5.22 -20.29 -10.67
CA GLU A 29 6.42 -19.97 -9.91
C GLU A 29 6.51 -18.45 -9.76
N VAL A 30 6.49 -17.97 -8.52
CA VAL A 30 6.39 -16.55 -8.18
C VAL A 30 7.50 -16.19 -7.21
N ASN A 31 8.32 -15.20 -7.53
CA ASN A 31 9.23 -14.54 -6.62
C ASN A 31 8.57 -13.29 -6.04
N VAL A 32 8.35 -13.26 -4.72
CA VAL A 32 7.79 -12.10 -4.03
C VAL A 32 8.88 -11.46 -3.19
N GLY A 33 9.32 -10.27 -3.57
CA GLY A 33 10.30 -9.48 -2.82
C GLY A 33 11.66 -10.17 -2.57
N GLY A 34 12.00 -11.21 -3.34
CA GLY A 34 13.23 -12.01 -3.18
C GLY A 34 13.01 -13.45 -2.70
N ARG A 35 11.77 -13.80 -2.31
CA ARG A 35 11.42 -15.15 -1.83
C ARG A 35 10.61 -15.92 -2.89
N PRO A 36 11.05 -17.11 -3.31
CA PRO A 36 10.31 -17.92 -4.25
C PRO A 36 9.12 -18.65 -3.59
N PHE A 37 8.04 -18.77 -4.35
CA PHE A 37 6.81 -19.47 -4.01
C PHE A 37 6.32 -20.28 -5.21
N THR A 38 5.92 -21.52 -4.95
CA THR A 38 5.16 -22.35 -5.89
C THR A 38 3.69 -22.34 -5.47
N VAL A 39 2.80 -21.88 -6.35
CA VAL A 39 1.38 -21.67 -6.05
C VAL A 39 0.49 -22.15 -7.19
N ARG A 40 -0.78 -22.47 -6.89
CA ARG A 40 -1.79 -22.65 -7.95
C ARG A 40 -2.56 -21.36 -8.16
N ARG A 41 -2.87 -21.05 -9.41
CA ARG A 41 -3.58 -19.81 -9.78
C ARG A 41 -4.90 -19.65 -9.03
N HIS A 42 -5.69 -20.72 -8.88
CA HIS A 42 -6.97 -20.66 -8.19
C HIS A 42 -6.88 -20.18 -6.73
N HIS A 43 -5.74 -20.40 -6.04
CA HIS A 43 -5.55 -19.88 -4.69
C HIS A 43 -5.42 -18.35 -4.69
N LEU A 44 -4.72 -17.79 -5.68
CA LEU A 44 -4.53 -16.33 -5.81
C LEU A 44 -5.78 -15.62 -6.34
N THR A 45 -6.63 -16.34 -7.07
CA THR A 45 -7.88 -15.79 -7.64
C THR A 45 -9.12 -16.09 -6.80
N ARG A 46 -8.97 -16.74 -5.63
CA ARG A 46 -10.08 -17.16 -4.75
C ARG A 46 -10.94 -15.99 -4.27
N ALA A 47 -10.30 -14.88 -3.89
CA ALA A 47 -10.99 -13.65 -3.52
C ALA A 47 -11.52 -12.91 -4.78
N ALA A 48 -12.67 -13.34 -5.31
CA ALA A 48 -13.22 -12.76 -6.54
C ALA A 48 -13.43 -11.23 -6.42
N GLY A 49 -13.08 -10.49 -7.47
CA GLY A 49 -13.19 -9.03 -7.50
C GLY A 49 -12.09 -8.26 -6.75
N SER A 50 -11.13 -8.95 -6.12
CA SER A 50 -9.99 -8.32 -5.45
C SER A 50 -8.86 -7.92 -6.41
N VAL A 51 -7.97 -7.02 -5.99
CA VAL A 51 -6.76 -6.67 -6.74
C VAL A 51 -5.89 -7.89 -7.02
N MET A 52 -5.69 -8.76 -6.02
CA MET A 52 -4.93 -10.01 -6.17
C MET A 52 -5.53 -10.90 -7.26
N ALA A 53 -6.85 -11.10 -7.24
CA ALA A 53 -7.51 -11.90 -8.24
C ALA A 53 -7.42 -11.26 -9.64
N SER A 54 -7.53 -9.93 -9.74
CA SER A 54 -7.35 -9.23 -11.02
C SER A 54 -5.95 -9.37 -11.59
N LEU A 55 -4.92 -9.38 -10.73
CA LEU A 55 -3.52 -9.54 -11.12
C LEU A 55 -3.25 -10.94 -11.70
N PHE A 56 -3.76 -12.00 -11.05
CA PHE A 56 -3.45 -13.40 -11.38
C PHE A 56 -4.48 -14.12 -12.26
N ARG A 57 -5.46 -13.41 -12.83
CA ARG A 57 -6.48 -13.97 -13.75
C ARG A 57 -5.95 -14.34 -15.15
N GLY A 58 -4.64 -14.24 -15.40
CA GLY A 58 -4.03 -14.59 -16.70
C GLY A 58 -3.86 -13.40 -17.65
N LYS A 59 -4.72 -12.38 -17.54
CA LYS A 59 -4.74 -11.21 -18.44
C LYS A 59 -3.39 -10.47 -18.49
N TRP A 60 -2.65 -10.48 -17.39
CA TRP A 60 -1.43 -9.69 -17.21
C TRP A 60 -0.14 -10.52 -17.21
N ASP A 61 -0.23 -11.84 -17.43
CA ASP A 61 0.91 -12.75 -17.30
C ASP A 61 2.10 -12.37 -18.20
N HIS A 62 1.82 -11.90 -19.42
CA HIS A 62 2.83 -11.44 -20.38
C HIS A 62 3.48 -10.10 -19.98
N ARG A 63 2.86 -9.36 -19.06
CA ARG A 63 3.28 -8.02 -18.60
C ARG A 63 3.95 -8.06 -17.23
N LEU A 64 3.82 -9.13 -16.47
CA LEU A 64 4.53 -9.30 -15.20
C LEU A 64 6.05 -9.36 -15.44
N PRO A 65 6.87 -8.63 -14.66
CA PRO A 65 8.32 -8.83 -14.65
C PRO A 65 8.65 -10.27 -14.29
N ARG A 66 9.80 -10.76 -14.77
CA ARG A 66 10.30 -12.08 -14.45
C ARG A 66 11.74 -11.98 -13.98
N ASP A 67 12.08 -12.77 -12.96
CA ASP A 67 13.44 -12.86 -12.47
C ASP A 67 14.32 -13.76 -13.36
N ASP A 68 15.60 -13.89 -12.99
CA ASP A 68 16.59 -14.65 -13.76
C ASP A 68 16.26 -16.15 -13.87
N ASP A 69 15.41 -16.66 -12.97
CA ASP A 69 14.92 -18.04 -12.97
C ASP A 69 13.57 -18.19 -13.71
N ASP A 70 13.15 -17.17 -14.47
CA ASP A 70 11.88 -17.10 -15.23
C ASP A 70 10.62 -17.17 -14.34
N ARG A 71 10.71 -16.79 -13.07
CA ARG A 71 9.57 -16.73 -12.14
C ARG A 71 8.88 -15.37 -12.23
N PHE A 72 7.55 -15.32 -12.12
CA PHE A 72 6.85 -14.05 -12.01
C PHE A 72 7.33 -13.27 -10.80
N PHE A 73 7.68 -12.00 -10.96
CA PHE A 73 8.14 -11.17 -9.87
C PHE A 73 7.02 -10.24 -9.38
N ILE A 74 6.77 -10.25 -8.07
CA ILE A 74 5.86 -9.34 -7.38
C ILE A 74 6.65 -8.51 -6.40
N ASP A 75 6.62 -7.19 -6.58
CA ASP A 75 7.33 -6.25 -5.73
C ASP A 75 6.54 -5.92 -4.45
N ALA A 76 6.54 -6.87 -3.51
CA ALA A 76 5.79 -6.76 -2.25
C ALA A 76 6.45 -7.53 -1.11
N ASP A 77 5.90 -7.42 0.11
CA ASP A 77 6.34 -8.22 1.25
C ASP A 77 6.03 -9.72 1.07
N PRO A 78 7.03 -10.61 1.06
CA PRO A 78 6.80 -12.05 1.02
C PRO A 78 6.03 -12.60 2.23
N ARG A 79 6.10 -11.96 3.40
CA ARG A 79 5.38 -12.39 4.61
C ARG A 79 3.89 -12.16 4.44
N ALA A 80 3.48 -10.99 3.97
CA ALA A 80 2.08 -10.70 3.66
C ALA A 80 1.52 -11.66 2.59
N PHE A 81 2.30 -11.92 1.53
CA PHE A 81 1.89 -12.86 0.47
C PHE A 81 1.71 -14.28 1.02
N GLN A 82 2.63 -14.73 1.87
CA GLN A 82 2.52 -16.03 2.54
C GLN A 82 1.25 -16.15 3.39
N MET A 83 0.82 -15.07 4.05
CA MET A 83 -0.41 -15.08 4.85
C MET A 83 -1.65 -15.24 3.99
N VAL A 84 -1.74 -14.49 2.88
CA VAL A 84 -2.82 -14.65 1.90
C VAL A 84 -2.85 -16.06 1.35
N LEU A 85 -1.70 -16.61 0.97
CA LEU A 85 -1.59 -17.97 0.44
C LEU A 85 -2.01 -19.04 1.46
N ARG A 86 -1.62 -18.89 2.74
CA ARG A 86 -2.02 -19.82 3.81
C ARG A 86 -3.52 -19.80 4.03
N ALA A 87 -4.14 -18.62 4.07
CA ALA A 87 -5.58 -18.47 4.19
C ALA A 87 -6.30 -19.11 2.98
N ALA A 88 -5.84 -18.79 1.77
CA ALA A 88 -6.43 -19.30 0.54
C ALA A 88 -6.29 -20.82 0.36
N ARG A 89 -5.31 -21.49 0.98
CA ARG A 89 -5.09 -22.95 0.88
C ARG A 89 -5.95 -23.79 1.84
N GLN A 90 -6.65 -23.17 2.78
CA GLN A 90 -7.50 -23.90 3.71
C GLN A 90 -8.67 -24.59 2.96
N ALA A 91 -9.23 -25.63 3.58
CA ALA A 91 -10.35 -26.39 3.00
C ALA A 91 -11.55 -25.47 2.69
N ASP A 92 -11.83 -24.52 3.59
CA ASP A 92 -12.72 -23.38 3.33
C ASP A 92 -11.88 -22.10 3.11
N GLY A 93 -11.19 -22.06 1.98
CA GLY A 93 -10.28 -20.95 1.69
C GLY A 93 -10.97 -19.60 1.46
N GLU A 94 -12.27 -19.58 1.17
CA GLU A 94 -13.05 -18.33 1.10
C GLU A 94 -13.27 -17.78 2.51
N GLU A 95 -13.74 -18.62 3.45
CA GLU A 95 -13.86 -18.24 4.86
C GLU A 95 -12.49 -17.83 5.44
N GLY A 96 -11.44 -18.57 5.14
CA GLY A 96 -10.08 -18.25 5.58
C GLY A 96 -9.60 -16.88 5.09
N VAL A 97 -9.90 -16.51 3.84
CA VAL A 97 -9.57 -15.19 3.28
C VAL A 97 -10.41 -14.09 3.94
N GLU A 98 -11.70 -14.31 4.17
CA GLU A 98 -12.55 -13.34 4.88
C GLU A 98 -12.11 -13.13 6.33
N GLN A 99 -11.70 -14.20 7.02
CA GLN A 99 -11.11 -14.08 8.35
C GLN A 99 -9.81 -13.27 8.32
N LEU A 100 -8.94 -13.51 7.34
CA LEU A 100 -7.70 -12.75 7.18
C LEU A 100 -7.97 -11.25 6.95
N LYS A 101 -9.00 -10.90 6.18
CA LYS A 101 -9.45 -9.50 6.01
C LYS A 101 -9.84 -8.87 7.33
N LYS A 102 -10.62 -9.57 8.16
CA LYS A 102 -11.02 -9.08 9.50
C LYS A 102 -9.80 -8.84 10.39
N MET A 103 -8.89 -9.81 10.46
CA MET A 103 -7.66 -9.68 11.24
C MET A 103 -6.79 -8.49 10.81
N ALA A 104 -6.70 -8.23 9.50
CA ALA A 104 -5.99 -7.05 9.00
C ALA A 104 -6.75 -5.76 9.29
N ALA A 105 -8.09 -5.74 9.25
CA ALA A 105 -8.89 -4.59 9.67
C ALA A 105 -8.68 -4.27 11.15
N ASP A 106 -8.59 -5.29 12.00
CA ASP A 106 -8.34 -5.19 13.45
C ASP A 106 -6.87 -4.87 13.79
N GLY A 107 -5.99 -4.78 12.79
CA GLY A 107 -4.58 -4.41 13.00
C GLY A 107 -3.74 -5.49 13.68
N LEU A 108 -4.11 -6.76 13.55
CA LEU A 108 -3.47 -7.87 14.26
C LEU A 108 -2.08 -8.26 13.72
N PHE A 109 -1.62 -7.64 12.64
CA PHE A 109 -0.31 -7.91 12.06
C PHE A 109 0.62 -6.70 12.16
N ARG A 110 1.89 -7.01 12.39
CA ARG A 110 2.96 -6.04 12.50
C ARG A 110 3.23 -5.36 11.15
N GLY A 111 3.51 -4.06 11.20
CA GLY A 111 4.09 -3.29 10.09
C GLY A 111 3.23 -3.27 8.83
N GLY A 112 3.91 -3.35 7.68
CA GLY A 112 3.28 -3.26 6.37
C GLY A 112 2.34 -4.41 5.99
N ILE A 113 2.29 -5.49 6.76
CA ILE A 113 1.50 -6.68 6.46
C ILE A 113 0.01 -6.36 6.35
N CYS A 114 -0.53 -5.56 7.29
CA CYS A 114 -1.93 -5.16 7.24
C CYS A 114 -2.25 -4.35 5.98
N ASP A 115 -1.36 -3.47 5.57
CA ASP A 115 -1.54 -2.62 4.38
C ASP A 115 -1.60 -3.45 3.10
N TRP A 116 -0.70 -4.43 2.96
CA TRP A 116 -0.72 -5.37 1.83
C TRP A 116 -1.98 -6.22 1.79
N ILE A 117 -2.40 -6.80 2.92
CA ILE A 117 -3.60 -7.64 2.97
C ILE A 117 -4.84 -6.80 2.61
N ARG A 118 -4.98 -5.60 3.18
CA ARG A 118 -6.09 -4.69 2.86
C ARG A 118 -6.09 -4.34 1.38
N PHE A 119 -4.95 -3.96 0.83
CA PHE A 119 -4.83 -3.61 -0.58
C PHE A 119 -5.17 -4.79 -1.50
N TRP A 120 -4.47 -5.91 -1.36
CA TRP A 120 -4.64 -7.06 -2.26
C TRP A 120 -6.03 -7.68 -2.22
N LEU A 121 -6.67 -7.70 -1.05
CA LEU A 121 -7.99 -8.32 -0.87
C LEU A 121 -9.15 -7.32 -1.02
N SER A 122 -8.88 -6.03 -1.20
CA SER A 122 -9.88 -5.02 -1.53
C SER A 122 -10.26 -5.03 -3.01
N PRO A 123 -11.46 -4.53 -3.38
CA PRO A 123 -11.77 -4.24 -4.76
C PRO A 123 -10.91 -3.09 -5.29
N PRO A 124 -10.56 -3.07 -6.58
CA PRO A 124 -9.85 -1.94 -7.21
C PRO A 124 -10.53 -0.60 -6.95
N ALA A 125 -9.77 0.32 -6.33
CA ALA A 125 -10.26 1.60 -5.84
C ALA A 125 -10.94 2.44 -6.93
N ALA A 126 -11.92 3.26 -6.52
CA ALA A 126 -12.60 4.19 -7.41
C ALA A 126 -11.61 5.18 -8.07
N LEU A 127 -11.90 5.60 -9.30
CA LEU A 127 -11.16 6.71 -9.92
C LEU A 127 -11.54 7.99 -9.18
N GLY A 128 -10.55 8.73 -8.65
CA GLY A 128 -10.80 10.00 -7.97
C GLY A 128 -11.46 11.00 -8.92
N GLY A 129 -12.49 11.71 -8.43
CA GLY A 129 -13.17 12.78 -9.18
C GLY A 129 -14.59 12.46 -9.66
N GLU A 130 -15.41 11.74 -8.88
CA GLU A 130 -16.86 11.74 -9.08
C GLU A 130 -17.46 13.08 -8.59
N LEU A 131 -17.23 14.16 -9.35
CA LEU A 131 -18.23 15.23 -9.37
C LEU A 131 -19.49 14.61 -9.98
N ALA A 132 -20.55 14.55 -9.17
CA ALA A 132 -21.89 14.14 -9.55
C ALA A 132 -22.33 14.93 -10.79
N ASN A 133 -22.08 14.37 -11.98
CA ASN A 133 -22.35 15.07 -13.22
C ASN A 133 -23.83 14.93 -13.54
N GLY A 134 -24.55 16.01 -13.27
CA GLY A 134 -25.79 16.44 -13.90
C GLY A 134 -26.77 15.33 -14.28
N HIS A 135 -27.68 15.02 -13.37
CA HIS A 135 -28.99 14.48 -13.77
C HIS A 135 -29.61 15.46 -14.78
N ILE A 136 -29.58 15.11 -16.06
CA ILE A 136 -30.50 15.70 -17.02
C ILE A 136 -31.87 15.13 -16.67
N SER A 137 -32.66 15.92 -15.94
CA SER A 137 -34.08 15.64 -15.73
C SER A 137 -34.78 15.72 -17.09
N THR A 138 -34.99 14.57 -17.72
CA THR A 138 -35.87 14.44 -18.87
C THR A 138 -37.32 14.47 -18.37
N LEU A 139 -37.87 15.66 -18.16
CA LEU A 139 -39.32 15.82 -18.09
C LEU A 139 -39.91 15.53 -19.48
N PRO A 140 -40.95 14.70 -19.60
CA PRO A 140 -41.61 14.48 -20.87
C PRO A 140 -42.25 15.80 -21.35
N PRO A 141 -42.16 16.15 -22.64
CA PRO A 141 -42.88 17.30 -23.17
C PRO A 141 -44.39 17.03 -23.09
N SER A 142 -45.07 17.75 -22.20
CA SER A 142 -46.53 17.76 -22.08
C SER A 142 -47.09 18.80 -23.05
N LEU A 143 -47.71 18.37 -24.14
CA LEU A 143 -48.58 19.23 -24.94
C LEU A 143 -49.91 19.37 -24.17
N SER A 144 -50.16 20.55 -23.60
CA SER A 144 -51.45 20.82 -22.97
C SER A 144 -52.55 20.79 -24.02
N ALA A 145 -53.65 20.09 -23.69
CA ALA A 145 -54.80 19.91 -24.56
C ALA A 145 -55.54 21.24 -24.77
N VAL A 146 -55.10 22.03 -25.74
CA VAL A 146 -55.93 23.07 -26.36
C VAL A 146 -56.86 22.35 -27.34
N ALA A 147 -58.16 22.63 -27.27
CA ALA A 147 -59.17 22.01 -28.12
C ALA A 147 -58.85 22.25 -29.60
N LEU A 148 -58.26 21.25 -30.26
CA LEU A 148 -57.84 21.29 -31.65
C LEU A 148 -59.00 20.89 -32.58
N PRO A 149 -59.13 21.53 -33.77
CA PRO A 149 -60.10 21.15 -34.78
C PRO A 149 -60.02 19.66 -35.13
N GLU A 150 -61.16 18.99 -35.37
CA GLU A 150 -61.24 17.55 -35.67
C GLU A 150 -60.26 17.09 -36.78
N GLN A 151 -60.02 17.97 -37.76
CA GLN A 151 -59.12 17.71 -38.89
C GLN A 151 -57.63 17.55 -38.48
N LEU A 152 -57.22 18.07 -37.33
CA LEU A 152 -55.83 18.06 -36.84
C LEU A 152 -55.54 16.93 -35.82
N LYS A 153 -56.57 16.25 -35.29
CA LYS A 153 -56.39 15.19 -34.28
C LYS A 153 -55.54 14.03 -34.79
N GLY A 154 -55.69 13.65 -36.06
CA GLY A 154 -54.87 12.62 -36.69
C GLY A 154 -53.39 12.97 -36.74
N LEU A 155 -53.07 14.23 -37.03
CA LEU A 155 -51.70 14.74 -37.06
C LEU A 155 -51.08 14.77 -35.65
N VAL A 156 -51.85 15.20 -34.65
CA VAL A 156 -51.41 15.23 -33.24
C VAL A 156 -51.11 13.82 -32.74
N ALA A 157 -51.97 12.84 -33.03
CA ALA A 157 -51.74 11.44 -32.65
C ALA A 157 -50.50 10.81 -33.31
N VAL A 158 -50.16 11.22 -34.54
CA VAL A 158 -48.92 10.82 -35.20
C VAL A 158 -47.71 11.48 -34.52
N MET A 159 -47.83 12.77 -34.19
CA MET A 159 -46.77 13.52 -33.53
C MET A 159 -46.48 12.99 -32.11
N GLU A 160 -47.51 12.63 -31.34
CA GLU A 160 -47.38 11.98 -30.04
C GLU A 160 -46.65 10.63 -30.13
N ARG A 161 -46.99 9.80 -31.13
CA ARG A 161 -46.28 8.54 -31.38
C ARG A 161 -44.81 8.75 -31.72
N ILE A 162 -44.49 9.78 -32.50
CA ILE A 162 -43.10 10.13 -32.83
C ILE A 162 -42.36 10.56 -31.56
N VAL A 163 -42.95 11.44 -30.74
CA VAL A 163 -42.36 11.90 -29.47
C VAL A 163 -42.10 10.73 -28.52
N GLN A 164 -43.07 9.83 -28.35
CA GLN A 164 -42.91 8.63 -27.52
C GLN A 164 -41.80 7.70 -28.05
N THR A 165 -41.73 7.51 -29.36
CA THR A 165 -40.67 6.70 -30.00
C THR A 165 -39.29 7.32 -29.77
N LEU A 166 -39.15 8.63 -29.95
CA LEU A 166 -37.89 9.34 -29.71
C LEU A 166 -37.48 9.30 -28.24
N ALA A 167 -38.43 9.49 -27.31
CA ALA A 167 -38.17 9.38 -25.89
C ALA A 167 -37.68 7.98 -25.49
N GLY A 168 -38.30 6.93 -26.04
CA GLY A 168 -37.85 5.55 -25.86
C GLY A 168 -36.42 5.33 -26.37
N ARG A 169 -36.11 5.80 -27.58
CA ARG A 169 -34.76 5.71 -28.15
C ARG A 169 -33.71 6.47 -27.34
N LEU A 170 -34.05 7.65 -26.81
CA LEU A 170 -33.15 8.43 -25.96
C LEU A 170 -32.88 7.70 -24.63
N ALA A 171 -33.90 7.06 -24.05
CA ALA A 171 -33.75 6.26 -22.85
C ALA A 171 -32.86 5.03 -23.09
N GLU A 172 -33.06 4.30 -24.21
CA GLU A 172 -32.22 3.18 -24.62
C GLU A 172 -30.75 3.61 -24.78
N LEU A 173 -30.49 4.68 -25.53
CA LEU A 173 -29.13 5.20 -25.75
C LEU A 173 -28.46 5.68 -24.46
N SER A 174 -29.21 6.32 -23.55
CA SER A 174 -28.66 6.77 -22.28
C SER A 174 -28.29 5.58 -21.37
N GLN A 175 -29.09 4.52 -21.36
CA GLN A 175 -28.78 3.28 -20.64
C GLN A 175 -27.56 2.58 -21.24
N GLU A 176 -27.45 2.50 -22.57
CA GLU A 176 -26.26 1.94 -23.22
C GLU A 176 -24.99 2.73 -22.93
N MET A 177 -25.07 4.06 -22.95
CA MET A 177 -23.94 4.94 -22.63
C MET A 177 -23.50 4.74 -21.17
N ALA A 178 -24.45 4.68 -20.24
CA ALA A 178 -24.17 4.42 -18.83
C ALA A 178 -23.52 3.04 -18.61
N ALA A 179 -24.02 1.99 -19.29
CA ALA A 179 -23.44 0.65 -19.22
C ALA A 179 -22.01 0.60 -19.80
N LYS A 180 -21.77 1.24 -20.95
CA LYS A 180 -20.43 1.34 -21.55
C LYS A 180 -19.47 2.13 -20.67
N LYS A 181 -19.91 3.25 -20.08
CA LYS A 181 -19.12 4.03 -19.13
C LYS A 181 -18.76 3.21 -17.89
N ALA A 182 -19.73 2.52 -17.29
CA ALA A 182 -19.48 1.66 -16.12
C ALA A 182 -18.48 0.53 -16.44
N ARG A 183 -18.55 -0.06 -17.63
CA ARG A 183 -17.57 -1.07 -18.10
C ARG A 183 -16.18 -0.46 -18.27
N TYR A 184 -16.08 0.70 -18.92
CA TYR A 184 -14.81 1.41 -19.08
C TYR A 184 -14.18 1.75 -17.73
N ASP A 185 -14.96 2.33 -16.82
CA ASP A 185 -14.50 2.71 -15.49
C ASP A 185 -14.03 1.49 -14.68
N ARG A 186 -14.72 0.33 -14.79
CA ARG A 186 -14.27 -0.93 -14.18
C ARG A 186 -12.90 -1.36 -14.72
N VAL A 187 -12.73 -1.39 -16.04
CA VAL A 187 -11.45 -1.81 -16.66
C VAL A 187 -10.32 -0.86 -16.27
N MET A 188 -10.57 0.45 -16.23
CA MET A 188 -9.58 1.43 -15.83
C MET A 188 -9.18 1.31 -14.36
N ARG A 189 -10.13 0.99 -13.47
CA ARG A 189 -9.82 0.68 -12.06
C ARG A 189 -8.94 -0.56 -11.93
N ASP A 190 -9.28 -1.63 -12.66
CA ASP A 190 -8.47 -2.85 -12.67
C ASP A 190 -7.04 -2.54 -13.14
N ILE A 191 -6.88 -1.83 -14.27
CA ILE A 191 -5.57 -1.42 -14.81
C ILE A 191 -4.79 -0.63 -13.78
N LYS A 192 -5.40 0.39 -13.17
CA LYS A 192 -4.73 1.25 -12.18
C LYS A 192 -4.28 0.49 -10.94
N ALA A 193 -5.07 -0.49 -10.48
CA ALA A 193 -4.74 -1.26 -9.28
C ALA A 193 -3.62 -2.27 -9.52
N VAL A 194 -3.51 -2.84 -10.73
CA VAL A 194 -2.47 -3.82 -11.05
C VAL A 194 -1.21 -3.20 -11.65
N SER A 195 -1.30 -1.99 -12.22
CA SER A 195 -0.19 -1.36 -12.96
C SER A 195 1.13 -1.30 -12.21
N PRO A 196 1.19 -1.08 -10.88
CA PRO A 196 2.48 -1.04 -10.18
C PRO A 196 3.26 -2.36 -10.22
N PHE A 197 2.59 -3.48 -10.46
CA PHE A 197 3.24 -4.80 -10.56
C PHE A 197 3.61 -5.17 -12.00
N LEU A 198 3.23 -4.36 -12.98
CA LEU A 198 3.47 -4.66 -14.39
C LEU A 198 4.73 -3.95 -14.86
N ARG A 199 5.40 -4.52 -15.86
CA ARG A 199 6.49 -3.82 -16.55
C ARG A 199 5.97 -2.46 -17.06
N PRO A 200 6.81 -1.40 -17.10
CA PRO A 200 6.46 -0.13 -17.71
C PRO A 200 6.02 -0.27 -19.18
N MET A 201 5.16 0.62 -19.65
CA MET A 201 4.69 0.59 -21.06
C MET A 201 5.83 0.76 -22.07
N SER A 202 6.87 1.48 -21.68
CA SER A 202 8.12 1.65 -22.42
C SER A 202 9.27 1.02 -21.64
N GLY A 203 9.99 0.06 -22.24
CA GLY A 203 11.17 -0.56 -21.65
C GLY A 203 10.88 -1.87 -20.90
N SER A 204 11.89 -2.35 -20.18
CA SER A 204 11.81 -3.51 -19.29
C SER A 204 11.80 -3.05 -17.84
N GLU A 205 11.14 -3.80 -16.97
CA GLU A 205 11.35 -3.65 -15.53
C GLU A 205 12.54 -4.51 -15.12
N SER A 206 13.52 -3.90 -14.45
CA SER A 206 14.70 -4.61 -13.96
C SER A 206 14.50 -4.96 -12.50
N ILE A 207 14.77 -6.22 -12.13
CA ILE A 207 14.71 -6.67 -10.74
C ILE A 207 16.10 -6.51 -10.13
N ARG A 208 16.19 -5.77 -9.03
CA ARG A 208 17.42 -5.56 -8.28
C ARG A 208 17.37 -6.39 -7.01
N SER A 209 18.42 -7.15 -6.76
CA SER A 209 18.48 -8.07 -5.62
C SER A 209 19.78 -7.86 -4.85
N ILE A 210 19.67 -7.83 -3.53
CA ILE A 210 20.82 -7.88 -2.63
C ILE A 210 20.72 -9.09 -1.71
N ARG A 211 21.84 -9.44 -1.11
CA ARG A 211 21.91 -10.41 -0.01
C ARG A 211 22.19 -9.66 1.27
N VAL A 212 21.42 -9.93 2.32
CA VAL A 212 21.67 -9.42 3.67
C VAL A 212 22.05 -10.59 4.55
N SER A 213 23.19 -10.50 5.21
CA SER A 213 23.70 -11.57 6.04
C SER A 213 23.09 -11.49 7.44
N GLU A 214 22.52 -12.60 7.91
CA GLU A 214 21.96 -12.68 9.27
C GLU A 214 23.03 -13.00 10.34
N GLY A 215 24.28 -13.22 9.92
CA GLY A 215 25.35 -13.71 10.79
C GLY A 215 25.12 -15.14 11.30
N ASN A 216 25.95 -15.59 12.24
CA ASN A 216 25.77 -16.85 12.98
C ASN A 216 25.60 -18.12 12.13
N GLY A 217 26.17 -18.14 10.92
CA GLY A 217 26.08 -19.29 10.01
C GLY A 217 24.71 -19.51 9.37
N ARG A 218 23.78 -18.57 9.53
CA ARG A 218 22.50 -18.57 8.80
C ARG A 218 22.71 -18.19 7.34
N PRO A 219 21.88 -18.72 6.41
CA PRO A 219 21.96 -18.32 5.02
C PRO A 219 21.59 -16.84 4.88
N ASP A 220 22.24 -16.15 3.94
CA ASP A 220 21.87 -14.78 3.61
C ASP A 220 20.42 -14.70 3.12
N VAL A 221 19.72 -13.65 3.52
CA VAL A 221 18.37 -13.35 3.05
C VAL A 221 18.47 -12.56 1.75
N VAL A 222 17.79 -13.04 0.71
CA VAL A 222 17.69 -12.32 -0.57
C VAL A 222 16.52 -11.35 -0.48
N ILE A 223 16.79 -10.08 -0.73
CA ILE A 223 15.79 -9.01 -0.77
C ILE A 223 15.85 -8.41 -2.17
N SER A 224 14.74 -8.52 -2.90
CA SER A 224 14.63 -8.09 -4.29
C SER A 224 13.54 -7.05 -4.47
N THR A 225 13.78 -6.02 -5.27
CA THR A 225 12.81 -4.96 -5.59
C THR A 225 12.91 -4.58 -7.06
N THR A 226 12.04 -3.70 -7.54
CA THR A 226 12.13 -3.17 -8.91
C THR A 226 13.02 -1.94 -9.03
N GLU A 227 13.57 -1.72 -10.21
CA GLU A 227 14.25 -0.47 -10.56
C GLU A 227 13.28 0.72 -10.42
N SER A 228 12.02 0.55 -10.80
CA SER A 228 10.97 1.57 -10.57
C SER A 228 10.86 1.97 -9.10
N THR A 229 10.84 1.03 -8.15
CA THR A 229 10.83 1.35 -6.72
C THR A 229 12.11 2.06 -6.27
N LEU A 230 13.27 1.65 -6.79
CA LEU A 230 14.52 2.32 -6.46
C LEU A 230 14.61 3.73 -7.04
N GLN A 231 13.98 4.03 -8.17
CA GLN A 231 13.99 5.38 -8.77
C GLN A 231 13.15 6.39 -7.96
N GLU A 232 12.12 5.91 -7.27
CA GLU A 232 11.25 6.74 -6.41
C GLU A 232 11.76 6.82 -4.96
N THR A 233 12.76 6.00 -4.58
CA THR A 233 13.34 5.99 -3.23
C THR A 233 14.51 6.97 -3.04
N THR A 234 15.07 6.98 -1.83
CA THR A 234 16.23 7.79 -1.45
C THR A 234 17.50 7.34 -2.18
N SER A 235 18.44 8.27 -2.38
CA SER A 235 19.75 7.93 -2.93
C SER A 235 20.51 6.96 -2.05
N SER A 236 20.40 7.07 -0.73
CA SER A 236 21.07 6.17 0.23
C SER A 236 20.61 4.72 0.06
N LEU A 237 19.28 4.47 0.05
CA LEU A 237 18.77 3.12 -0.14
C LEU A 237 19.07 2.58 -1.54
N ARG A 238 18.91 3.40 -2.59
CA ARG A 238 19.27 3.03 -3.97
C ARG A 238 20.74 2.60 -4.08
N ASN A 239 21.65 3.37 -3.50
CA ASN A 239 23.08 3.09 -3.53
C ASN A 239 23.42 1.73 -2.89
N ILE A 240 22.64 1.27 -1.90
CA ILE A 240 22.83 -0.07 -1.31
C ILE A 240 22.60 -1.16 -2.36
N PHE A 241 21.57 -1.02 -3.19
CA PHE A 241 21.28 -1.97 -4.28
C PHE A 241 22.28 -1.88 -5.44
N ASP A 242 22.80 -0.68 -5.73
CA ASP A 242 23.70 -0.46 -6.86
C ASP A 242 25.18 -0.80 -6.56
N THR A 243 25.62 -0.58 -5.32
CA THR A 243 27.05 -0.61 -4.96
C THR A 243 27.50 -1.97 -4.42
N TYR A 244 26.64 -2.66 -3.68
CA TYR A 244 27.04 -3.86 -2.95
C TYR A 244 26.85 -5.13 -3.78
N SER A 245 27.96 -5.77 -4.13
CA SER A 245 27.97 -7.11 -4.76
C SER A 245 28.17 -8.25 -3.73
N ALA A 246 28.72 -7.92 -2.55
CA ALA A 246 28.84 -8.82 -1.41
C ALA A 246 27.62 -8.69 -0.48
N PRO A 247 27.34 -9.70 0.36
CA PRO A 247 26.27 -9.60 1.34
C PRO A 247 26.44 -8.40 2.27
N VAL A 248 25.37 -7.66 2.50
CA VAL A 248 25.32 -6.55 3.45
C VAL A 248 25.29 -7.12 4.87
N VAL A 249 26.19 -6.65 5.74
CA VAL A 249 26.39 -7.19 7.10
C VAL A 249 26.09 -6.18 8.22
N CYS A 250 25.84 -4.91 7.87
CA CYS A 250 25.68 -3.82 8.83
C CYS A 250 24.23 -3.52 9.21
N VAL A 251 23.27 -4.30 8.70
CA VAL A 251 21.83 -4.13 8.96
C VAL A 251 21.19 -5.49 9.24
N SER A 252 20.14 -5.52 10.04
CA SER A 252 19.33 -6.71 10.21
C SER A 252 18.54 -7.02 8.94
N ALA A 253 18.48 -8.28 8.52
CA ALA A 253 17.67 -8.70 7.37
C ALA A 253 16.18 -8.40 7.56
N ASP A 254 15.67 -8.54 8.79
CA ASP A 254 14.28 -8.24 9.13
C ASP A 254 14.00 -6.74 9.03
N HIS A 255 14.88 -5.90 9.58
CA HIS A 255 14.74 -4.45 9.51
C HIS A 255 14.86 -3.94 8.08
N PHE A 256 15.87 -4.41 7.34
CA PHE A 256 16.04 -4.02 5.94
C PHE A 256 14.86 -4.47 5.08
N SER A 257 14.25 -5.62 5.39
CA SER A 257 13.01 -6.06 4.75
C SER A 257 11.85 -5.11 5.03
N GLU A 258 11.68 -4.63 6.27
CA GLU A 258 10.66 -3.61 6.62
C GLU A 258 10.90 -2.28 5.90
N ILE A 259 12.16 -1.84 5.81
CA ILE A 259 12.56 -0.59 5.15
C ILE A 259 12.25 -0.66 3.65
N VAL A 260 12.68 -1.72 2.97
CA VAL A 260 12.39 -1.90 1.54
C VAL A 260 10.90 -2.08 1.31
N ASP A 261 10.20 -2.80 2.19
CA ASP A 261 8.76 -2.96 2.10
C ASP A 261 8.00 -1.62 2.17
N TYR A 262 8.40 -0.72 3.06
CA TYR A 262 7.82 0.60 3.16
C TYR A 262 7.88 1.37 1.83
N GLU A 263 9.03 1.29 1.13
CA GLU A 263 9.20 1.91 -0.18
C GLU A 263 8.39 1.22 -1.29
N ARG A 264 8.31 -0.12 -1.28
CA ARG A 264 7.42 -0.86 -2.20
C ARG A 264 5.97 -0.43 -2.03
N ARG A 265 5.51 -0.26 -0.79
CA ARG A 265 4.16 0.23 -0.49
C ARG A 265 3.96 1.66 -0.93
N ARG A 266 4.93 2.55 -0.74
CA ARG A 266 4.86 3.94 -1.27
C ARG A 266 4.71 3.99 -2.79
N CYS A 267 5.36 3.09 -3.51
CA CYS A 267 5.28 3.01 -4.97
C CYS A 267 4.00 2.33 -5.48
N THR A 268 3.47 1.37 -4.70
CA THR A 268 2.36 0.51 -5.13
C THR A 268 0.99 1.02 -4.69
N MET A 269 0.90 1.53 -3.46
CA MET A 269 -0.38 1.89 -2.87
C MET A 269 -0.95 3.15 -3.53
N PRO A 270 -2.29 3.31 -3.55
CA PRO A 270 -2.91 4.53 -4.06
C PRO A 270 -2.35 5.78 -3.38
N LYS A 271 -2.16 6.85 -4.17
CA LYS A 271 -1.74 8.15 -3.61
C LYS A 271 -2.71 8.61 -2.52
N GLY A 272 -2.16 9.03 -1.38
CA GLY A 272 -2.92 9.45 -0.20
C GLY A 272 -3.29 8.33 0.76
N THR A 273 -2.92 7.07 0.49
CA THR A 273 -3.02 5.99 1.47
C THR A 273 -2.02 6.24 2.61
N THR A 274 -2.53 6.28 3.85
CA THR A 274 -1.68 6.28 5.05
C THR A 274 -1.00 4.92 5.17
N LEU A 275 0.34 4.92 5.19
CA LEU A 275 1.15 3.71 5.29
C LEU A 275 1.66 3.52 6.71
N SER A 276 1.62 2.29 7.19
CA SER A 276 2.26 1.94 8.46
C SER A 276 3.79 2.08 8.30
N PRO A 277 4.51 2.75 9.20
CA PRO A 277 5.97 2.83 9.10
C PRO A 277 6.61 1.45 9.26
N PRO A 278 7.92 1.30 8.92
CA PRO A 278 8.70 0.15 9.36
C PRO A 278 8.50 -0.09 10.86
N THR A 279 8.56 -1.33 11.31
CA THR A 279 8.42 -1.59 12.75
C THR A 279 9.05 -2.91 13.15
N THR A 280 9.52 -2.99 14.39
CA THR A 280 10.15 -4.18 14.98
C THR A 280 9.74 -4.30 16.45
N THR A 281 10.31 -5.23 17.21
CA THR A 281 10.06 -5.37 18.65
C THR A 281 10.56 -4.14 19.39
N SER A 282 9.96 -3.84 20.54
CA SER A 282 10.25 -2.59 21.28
C SER A 282 11.74 -2.45 21.63
N ASP A 283 12.43 -3.56 21.91
CA ASP A 283 13.86 -3.61 22.24
C ASP A 283 14.78 -3.40 21.03
N GLN A 284 14.25 -3.48 19.80
CA GLN A 284 15.00 -3.30 18.56
C GLN A 284 14.63 -2.02 17.80
N MET A 285 13.68 -1.23 18.30
CA MET A 285 13.19 -0.03 17.62
C MET A 285 14.30 1.00 17.39
N ASP A 286 15.17 1.27 18.37
CA ASP A 286 16.26 2.24 18.22
C ASP A 286 17.22 1.84 17.09
N GLN A 287 17.53 0.55 16.99
CA GLN A 287 18.34 0.01 15.91
C GLN A 287 17.65 0.14 14.56
N LEU A 288 16.34 -0.11 14.48
CA LEU A 288 15.56 0.09 13.26
C LEU A 288 15.54 1.56 12.83
N LEU A 289 15.37 2.50 13.78
CA LEU A 289 15.37 3.94 13.48
C LEU A 289 16.72 4.39 12.95
N TYR A 290 17.82 3.94 13.55
CA TYR A 290 19.17 4.18 13.05
C TYR A 290 19.36 3.63 11.62
N GLU A 291 18.87 2.42 11.34
CA GLU A 291 18.94 1.84 9.99
C GLU A 291 18.05 2.58 8.98
N CYS A 292 16.89 3.09 9.41
CA CYS A 292 16.05 3.98 8.59
C CYS A 292 16.79 5.29 8.27
N GLU A 293 17.49 5.88 9.23
CA GLU A 293 18.32 7.07 9.03
C GLU A 293 19.47 6.80 8.05
N MET A 294 20.18 5.68 8.20
CA MET A 294 21.21 5.25 7.25
C MET A 294 20.65 5.09 5.83
N CYS A 295 19.41 4.61 5.70
CA CYS A 295 18.71 4.49 4.43
C CYS A 295 18.08 5.82 3.96
N GLY A 296 18.18 6.91 4.72
CA GLY A 296 17.62 8.23 4.40
C GLY A 296 16.09 8.31 4.50
N LEU A 297 15.46 7.39 5.23
CA LEU A 297 14.01 7.21 5.29
C LEU A 297 13.37 7.60 6.61
N LEU A 298 14.17 7.99 7.61
CA LEU A 298 13.67 8.31 8.96
C LEU A 298 12.55 9.35 8.91
N ASP A 299 12.79 10.52 8.32
CA ASP A 299 11.80 11.62 8.29
C ASP A 299 10.55 11.28 7.46
N ALA A 300 10.73 10.50 6.39
CA ALA A 300 9.62 10.12 5.51
C ALA A 300 8.70 9.09 6.19
N ALA A 301 9.28 8.10 6.87
CA ALA A 301 8.57 7.05 7.56
C ALA A 301 8.01 7.49 8.91
N TYR A 302 8.77 8.31 9.63
CA TYR A 302 8.45 8.81 10.97
C TYR A 302 8.50 10.34 10.95
N PRO A 303 7.53 10.99 10.28
CA PRO A 303 7.49 12.44 10.27
C PRO A 303 7.38 12.95 11.70
N PRO A 304 8.14 14.01 12.05
CA PRO A 304 8.06 14.58 13.38
C PRO A 304 6.63 15.08 13.65
N ILE A 305 6.17 14.93 14.89
CA ILE A 305 4.82 15.33 15.30
C ILE A 305 4.59 16.82 15.04
N LEU A 306 5.66 17.63 15.18
CA LEU A 306 5.69 19.06 14.91
C LEU A 306 6.96 19.41 14.13
N PRO A 307 6.89 20.37 13.21
CA PRO A 307 8.09 20.96 12.62
C PRO A 307 9.02 21.55 13.69
N ASP A 308 10.33 21.56 13.47
CA ASP A 308 11.32 22.05 14.45
C ASP A 308 11.00 23.46 14.98
N GLY A 309 10.61 24.37 14.09
CA GLY A 309 10.23 25.73 14.48
C GLY A 309 9.02 25.76 15.42
N ASP A 310 8.03 24.92 15.16
CA ASP A 310 6.82 24.81 15.99
C ASP A 310 7.12 24.10 17.31
N MET A 311 8.02 23.12 17.31
CA MET A 311 8.48 22.45 18.52
C MET A 311 9.21 23.42 19.47
N HIS A 312 10.12 24.24 18.95
CA HIS A 312 10.79 25.29 19.74
C HIS A 312 9.80 26.35 20.24
N ASN A 313 8.84 26.75 19.40
CA ASN A 313 7.78 27.67 19.82
C ASN A 313 6.90 27.06 20.91
N LEU A 314 6.56 25.78 20.80
CA LEU A 314 5.78 25.05 21.79
C LEU A 314 6.54 24.94 23.12
N ALA A 315 7.81 24.58 23.10
CA ALA A 315 8.66 24.53 24.29
C ALA A 315 8.72 25.90 24.99
N LYS A 316 8.98 26.98 24.24
CA LYS A 316 8.94 28.35 24.78
C LYS A 316 7.57 28.71 25.34
N THR A 317 6.49 28.36 24.64
CA THR A 317 5.12 28.67 25.05
C THR A 317 4.77 27.95 26.35
N ILE A 318 5.11 26.66 26.50
CA ILE A 318 4.83 25.89 27.72
C ILE A 318 5.69 26.36 28.90
N THR A 319 6.94 26.76 28.64
CA THR A 319 7.87 27.22 29.69
C THR A 319 7.51 28.62 30.19
N TYR A 320 7.26 29.57 29.28
CA TYR A 320 7.14 30.99 29.62
C TYR A 320 5.71 31.54 29.59
N ASN A 321 4.81 30.98 28.78
CA ASN A 321 3.48 31.56 28.50
C ASN A 321 2.40 30.47 28.37
N GLN A 322 2.28 29.63 29.41
CA GLN A 322 1.44 28.43 29.40
C GLN A 322 -0.01 28.77 29.01
N PRO A 323 -0.52 28.26 27.88
CA PRO A 323 -1.88 28.51 27.44
C PRO A 323 -2.89 27.86 28.40
N ALA A 324 -4.05 28.48 28.58
CA ALA A 324 -5.09 27.99 29.50
C ALA A 324 -5.61 26.57 29.20
N TYR A 325 -5.43 26.09 27.96
CA TYR A 325 -5.85 24.74 27.54
C TYR A 325 -4.76 23.67 27.76
N LEU A 326 -3.52 24.05 28.09
CA LEU A 326 -2.45 23.11 28.45
C LEU A 326 -2.28 23.10 29.96
N HIS A 327 -2.37 21.92 30.56
CA HIS A 327 -2.17 21.74 31.99
C HIS A 327 -0.79 21.12 32.25
N ARG A 328 0.18 21.94 32.65
CA ARG A 328 1.51 21.46 33.07
C ARG A 328 1.37 20.65 34.36
N LEU A 329 1.57 19.34 34.25
CA LEU A 329 1.50 18.42 35.39
C LEU A 329 2.82 18.37 36.17
N PHE A 330 3.95 18.54 35.49
CA PHE A 330 5.28 18.43 36.08
C PHE A 330 6.30 19.29 35.30
N THR A 331 7.35 19.75 35.98
CA THR A 331 8.55 20.33 35.37
C THR A 331 9.77 20.09 36.27
N SER A 332 10.94 19.93 35.67
CA SER A 332 12.22 19.78 36.37
C SER A 332 13.32 20.50 35.61
N ASP A 333 14.32 20.99 36.33
CA ASP A 333 15.60 21.41 35.77
C ASP A 333 16.63 20.27 35.87
N ALA A 334 17.82 20.49 35.31
CA ALA A 334 18.95 19.56 35.32
C ALA A 334 19.46 19.22 36.73
N HIS A 335 19.02 19.94 37.78
CA HIS A 335 19.50 19.78 39.15
C HIS A 335 18.66 18.83 40.02
N GLY A 336 17.74 18.09 39.39
CA GLY A 336 17.30 16.80 39.91
C GLY A 336 15.99 16.85 40.70
N THR A 337 14.96 16.29 40.11
CA THR A 337 13.77 15.81 40.81
C THR A 337 13.70 14.30 40.70
N SER A 338 13.19 13.62 41.74
CA SER A 338 13.09 12.16 41.72
C SER A 338 11.97 11.71 40.79
N PHE A 339 12.22 10.62 40.06
CA PHE A 339 11.23 9.95 39.22
C PHE A 339 9.91 9.65 39.96
N GLN A 340 9.98 9.35 41.26
CA GLN A 340 8.78 9.16 42.10
C GLN A 340 7.91 10.42 42.22
N LYS A 341 8.49 11.62 42.24
CA LYS A 341 7.73 12.88 42.27
C LYS A 341 7.01 13.12 40.93
N LEU A 342 7.67 12.82 39.81
CA LEU A 342 7.06 12.86 38.48
C LEU A 342 5.82 11.96 38.43
N LEU A 343 5.96 10.69 38.82
CA LEU A 343 4.86 9.75 38.81
C LEU A 343 3.71 10.16 39.73
N HIS A 344 4.02 10.67 40.93
CA HIS A 344 3.00 11.16 41.85
C HIS A 344 2.22 12.35 41.29
N GLN A 345 2.89 13.30 40.63
CA GLN A 345 2.23 14.49 40.08
C GLN A 345 1.46 14.21 38.79
N VAL A 346 1.97 13.33 37.93
CA VAL A 346 1.26 12.91 36.71
C VAL A 346 0.06 12.03 37.05
N GLY A 347 0.18 11.18 38.07
CA GLY A 347 -0.91 10.33 38.55
C GLY A 347 -1.54 9.49 37.44
N GLY A 348 -2.87 9.52 37.35
CA GLY A 348 -3.63 8.78 36.34
C GLY A 348 -3.89 9.52 35.03
N ALA A 349 -3.20 10.64 34.78
CA ALA A 349 -3.38 11.42 33.55
C ALA A 349 -2.97 10.62 32.29
N ARG A 350 -3.61 10.93 31.17
CA ARG A 350 -3.43 10.28 29.85
C ARG A 350 -3.30 11.33 28.76
N GLY A 351 -2.78 10.94 27.59
CA GLY A 351 -2.52 11.88 26.49
C GLY A 351 -1.42 12.87 26.87
N LEU A 352 -0.32 12.34 27.39
CA LEU A 352 0.75 13.13 27.98
C LEU A 352 1.70 13.60 26.88
N LEU A 353 2.10 14.87 26.94
CA LEU A 353 3.19 15.41 26.14
C LEU A 353 4.40 15.64 27.05
N PHE A 354 5.46 14.90 26.77
CA PHE A 354 6.77 15.10 27.40
C PHE A 354 7.62 15.99 26.51
N ILE A 355 8.28 16.97 27.12
CA ILE A 355 9.21 17.86 26.44
C ILE A 355 10.48 17.92 27.26
N VAL A 356 11.61 17.68 26.59
CA VAL A 356 12.96 17.81 27.13
C VAL A 356 13.65 18.88 26.30
N ASP A 357 14.15 19.92 26.95
CA ASP A 357 14.88 21.03 26.35
C ASP A 357 16.28 21.05 26.98
N ASP A 358 17.31 20.75 26.20
CA ASP A 358 18.70 20.70 26.66
C ASP A 358 19.37 22.09 26.68
N GLY A 359 18.65 23.15 26.30
CA GLY A 359 19.13 24.53 26.33
C GLY A 359 20.19 24.88 25.27
N ASP A 360 20.91 23.89 24.73
CA ASP A 360 22.02 24.10 23.81
C ASP A 360 21.65 24.01 22.31
N CYS A 361 20.54 23.36 21.92
CA CYS A 361 19.85 23.48 20.62
C CYS A 361 18.71 22.45 20.42
N ASP A 362 18.69 21.36 21.19
CA ASP A 362 17.77 20.26 20.94
C ASP A 362 16.58 20.28 21.90
N VAL A 363 15.38 20.33 21.31
CA VAL A 363 14.13 20.09 22.00
C VAL A 363 13.61 18.73 21.53
N VAL A 364 13.36 17.81 22.45
CA VAL A 364 12.73 16.53 22.17
C VAL A 364 11.34 16.51 22.77
N ALA A 365 10.34 16.19 21.97
CA ALA A 365 8.98 16.01 22.45
C ALA A 365 8.46 14.61 22.11
N CYS A 366 7.83 13.94 23.09
CA CYS A 366 7.16 12.67 22.85
C CYS A 366 5.72 12.68 23.39
N HIS A 367 4.80 12.12 22.60
CA HIS A 367 3.41 11.95 23.00
C HIS A 367 3.20 10.52 23.51
N ILE A 368 2.61 10.39 24.70
CA ILE A 368 2.31 9.11 25.34
C ILE A 368 0.80 9.01 25.48
N ASP A 369 0.20 8.13 24.66
CA ASP A 369 -1.23 7.82 24.74
C ASP A 369 -1.49 6.74 25.80
N GLY A 370 -1.24 7.09 27.06
CA GLY A 370 -1.29 6.14 28.18
C GLY A 370 -1.00 6.79 29.52
N GLN A 371 -1.19 6.02 30.60
CA GLN A 371 -0.73 6.41 31.93
C GLN A 371 0.74 6.02 32.10
N LEU A 372 1.49 6.80 32.87
CA LEU A 372 2.82 6.40 33.30
C LEU A 372 2.69 5.32 34.38
N ILE A 373 3.21 4.14 34.08
CA ILE A 373 3.29 3.03 35.03
C ILE A 373 4.69 2.97 35.62
N ASN A 374 4.79 2.57 36.88
CA ASN A 374 6.10 2.21 37.44
C ASN A 374 6.67 1.05 36.62
N PRO A 375 7.98 1.09 36.29
CA PRO A 375 8.63 -0.11 35.82
C PRO A 375 8.44 -1.21 36.88
N PRO A 376 8.17 -2.47 36.49
CA PRO A 376 8.13 -3.56 37.45
C PRO A 376 9.47 -3.57 38.22
N ASP A 377 9.40 -3.66 39.55
CA ASP A 377 10.57 -3.61 40.43
C ASP A 377 11.70 -4.49 39.88
N GLN A 378 12.84 -3.87 39.54
CA GLN A 378 14.06 -4.56 39.12
C GLN A 378 14.73 -5.28 40.27
#